data_AF-A0A925CRA8-F1
#
_entry.id   AF-A0A925CRA8-F1
#
_cell.length_a   1.000
_cell.length_b   1.000
_cell.length_c   1.000
_cell.angle_alpha   90.00
_cell.angle_beta   90.00
_cell.angle_gamma   90.00
#
_symmetry.space_group_name_H-M   'P 1'
#
loop_
_entity.id
_entity.type
_entity.pdbx_description
1 polymer ?
#
loop_
_entity_poly.entity_id
_entity_poly.type
_entity_poly.pdbx_seq_one_letter_code
_entity_poly.pdbx_strand_id
1 'polypeptide(L)'
;MSVSRPLPDLPNLEFERKEAKELLRRLRNADDDALSRAHRSHAALATIAPADFRLADAQLTIAREYGFASWPRLVRYFGTAARQRFRRHSNPGSPEGAAYYATKLLTSHAKRQVRAGRTLAEYVPRLFGMTLDEVFAETVTEEEARHAFARDAGFPTWAALVEKSAEAKADDEMQWGDAWKVDVSQMVYGVMRSADLALLQRVVADHPELLRTKDHLRARNAGLVNSALGCESLIGHRAMQPILQWLASQGFDIQQYRNEQLCGSSFRTVSDVQSMLDRGADANWSAPNGISVLEHALIRYGNGACVDLIVSRTTPPKALWIAAGLGDVKTVAGFLDRHGKPTAAARTHRPDFTAVGPLSWPSRTDATDDEVLFEAFFVAACNGRTEVLDYLVSRGFDVNSLAWDIPIVAYVAERRLLDVLAFLIRHGADVDLPGGHGYSARTIVTEMMQRMPWDADARGAAELCGIDVEALLAERRARPTPSLETSPELLTVLTLASDDARRLGLHVVGVENLVFGLMRVGGSPMYWIARNSGVDFQAFRDAVYDRVRLGQEYREGASLELDVDARSAVDAAVAFAAERHDETAHGMHLLAVMNRSGGALAHLLTRFGGSTTQLQETLENMLQYDNAV
;
A
#
# COMPACT_ATOMS: atom_id res chain seq x y z
N MET A 1 4.72 36.57 -16.94
CA MET A 1 4.65 35.39 -16.08
C MET A 1 3.62 35.68 -15.00
N SER A 2 2.42 35.10 -15.11
CA SER A 2 1.41 35.22 -14.05
C SER A 2 1.93 34.44 -12.85
N VAL A 3 2.23 35.12 -11.74
CA VAL A 3 2.59 34.45 -10.49
C VAL A 3 1.30 33.79 -9.99
N SER A 4 1.18 32.48 -10.22
CA SER A 4 0.11 31.66 -9.66
C SER A 4 0.25 31.67 -8.14
N ARG A 5 -0.83 31.96 -7.43
CA ARG A 5 -0.90 31.77 -5.97
C ARG A 5 -0.64 30.28 -5.69
N PRO A 6 0.30 29.93 -4.80
CA PRO A 6 0.57 28.54 -4.46
C PRO A 6 -0.64 27.92 -3.76
N LEU A 7 -0.92 26.64 -4.04
CA LEU A 7 -1.96 25.92 -3.33
C LEU A 7 -1.59 25.77 -1.84
N PRO A 8 -2.54 25.98 -0.92
CA PRO A 8 -2.30 25.73 0.50
C PRO A 8 -2.12 24.23 0.77
N ASP A 9 -1.29 23.89 1.76
CA ASP A 9 -1.09 22.50 2.21
C ASP A 9 -2.40 21.86 2.68
N LEU A 10 -3.26 22.68 3.30
CA LEU A 10 -4.59 22.30 3.78
C LEU A 10 -5.65 23.19 3.11
N PRO A 11 -6.14 22.80 1.93
CA PRO A 11 -7.21 23.52 1.24
C PRO A 11 -8.46 23.64 2.11
N ASN A 12 -8.92 24.87 2.33
CA ASN A 12 -10.13 25.14 3.13
C ASN A 12 -11.10 26.03 2.33
N LEU A 13 -12.17 25.43 1.83
CA LEU A 13 -13.12 26.14 0.99
C LEU A 13 -13.88 27.26 1.74
N GLU A 14 -14.10 27.12 3.06
CA GLU A 14 -14.75 28.16 3.85
C GLU A 14 -13.89 29.42 3.98
N PHE A 15 -12.56 29.25 4.04
CA PHE A 15 -11.63 30.37 3.98
C PHE A 15 -11.75 31.11 2.65
N GLU A 16 -11.69 30.38 1.53
CA GLU A 16 -11.79 30.97 0.18
C GLU A 16 -13.14 31.65 -0.07
N ARG A 17 -14.24 31.10 0.47
CA ARG A 17 -15.58 31.72 0.41
C ARG A 17 -15.63 33.04 1.16
N LYS A 18 -14.96 33.15 2.30
CA LYS A 18 -14.85 34.40 3.07
C LYS A 18 -13.96 35.40 2.34
N GLU A 19 -12.83 34.95 1.80
CA GLU A 19 -11.95 35.80 0.99
C GLU A 19 -12.67 36.37 -0.24
N ALA A 20 -13.48 35.57 -0.95
CA ALA A 20 -14.25 36.05 -2.10
C ALA A 20 -15.23 37.16 -1.74
N LYS A 21 -15.89 37.08 -0.56
CA LYS A 21 -16.80 38.13 -0.08
C LYS A 21 -16.05 39.40 0.28
N GLU A 22 -14.88 39.27 0.89
CA GLU A 22 -14.04 40.41 1.25
C GLU A 22 -13.43 41.08 0.00
N LEU A 23 -12.97 40.30 -0.97
CA LEU A 23 -12.48 40.81 -2.25
C LEU A 23 -13.58 41.58 -3.00
N LEU A 24 -14.81 41.07 -3.02
CA LEU A 24 -15.95 41.79 -3.58
C LEU A 24 -16.17 43.16 -2.92
N ARG A 25 -16.05 43.21 -1.58
CA ARG A 25 -16.19 44.47 -0.83
C ARG A 25 -15.10 45.47 -1.23
N ARG A 26 -13.85 45.03 -1.36
CA ARG A 26 -12.72 45.86 -1.79
C ARG A 26 -12.87 46.34 -3.24
N LEU A 27 -13.28 45.46 -4.15
CA LEU A 27 -13.56 45.80 -5.56
C LEU A 27 -14.62 46.91 -5.68
N ARG A 28 -15.71 46.80 -4.91
CA ARG A 28 -16.78 47.82 -4.90
C ARG A 28 -16.36 49.16 -4.31
N ASN A 29 -15.35 49.16 -3.45
CA ASN A 29 -14.75 50.35 -2.88
C ASN A 29 -13.63 50.94 -3.77
N ALA A 30 -13.44 50.42 -4.98
CA ALA A 30 -12.39 50.84 -5.91
C ALA A 30 -10.97 50.75 -5.30
N ASP A 31 -10.72 49.71 -4.50
CA ASP A 31 -9.39 49.40 -3.98
C ASP A 31 -8.44 49.00 -5.13
N ASP A 32 -7.33 49.73 -5.28
CA ASP A 32 -6.40 49.59 -6.40
C ASP A 32 -5.78 48.19 -6.50
N ASP A 33 -5.44 47.57 -5.37
CA ASP A 33 -4.87 46.22 -5.32
C ASP A 33 -5.91 45.17 -5.73
N ALA A 34 -7.14 45.28 -5.21
CA ALA A 34 -8.24 44.40 -5.59
C ALA A 34 -8.57 44.48 -7.09
N LEU A 35 -8.65 45.70 -7.64
CA LEU A 35 -8.87 45.92 -9.07
C LEU A 35 -7.71 45.34 -9.90
N SER A 36 -6.47 45.57 -9.47
CA SER A 36 -5.29 45.02 -10.14
C SER A 36 -5.28 43.48 -10.15
N ARG A 37 -5.69 42.83 -9.04
CA ARG A 37 -5.89 41.38 -8.97
C ARG A 37 -6.94 40.90 -9.97
N ALA A 38 -8.11 41.53 -10.01
CA ALA A 38 -9.19 41.17 -10.93
C ALA A 38 -8.78 41.36 -12.40
N HIS A 39 -8.11 42.46 -12.75
CA HIS A 39 -7.69 42.74 -14.12
C HIS A 39 -6.63 41.75 -14.62
N ARG A 40 -5.69 41.32 -13.75
CA ARG A 40 -4.70 40.29 -14.09
C ARG A 40 -5.31 38.91 -14.26
N SER A 41 -6.41 38.62 -13.57
CA SER A 41 -7.01 37.29 -13.55
C SER A 41 -7.87 36.99 -14.78
N HIS A 42 -8.58 38.00 -15.32
CA HIS A 42 -9.42 37.82 -16.50
C HIS A 42 -9.70 39.16 -17.20
N ALA A 43 -9.41 39.24 -18.51
CA ALA A 43 -9.52 40.48 -19.29
C ALA A 43 -10.92 41.12 -19.24
N ALA A 44 -12.00 40.32 -19.25
CA ALA A 44 -13.37 40.85 -19.18
C ALA A 44 -13.71 41.55 -17.85
N LEU A 45 -12.90 41.35 -16.80
CA LEU A 45 -13.09 42.06 -15.52
C LEU A 45 -12.54 43.49 -15.58
N ALA A 46 -11.64 43.78 -16.52
CA ALA A 46 -11.06 45.12 -16.69
C ALA A 46 -12.04 46.18 -17.19
N THR A 47 -13.18 45.76 -17.72
CA THR A 47 -14.23 46.64 -18.24
C THR A 47 -15.39 46.85 -17.25
N ILE A 48 -15.36 46.19 -16.09
CA ILE A 48 -16.44 46.27 -15.10
C ILE A 48 -16.20 47.49 -14.19
N ALA A 49 -17.23 48.33 -14.02
CA ALA A 49 -17.16 49.43 -13.06
C ALA A 49 -17.16 48.89 -11.61
N PRO A 50 -16.46 49.54 -10.65
CA PRO A 50 -16.41 49.10 -9.25
C PRO A 50 -17.78 48.70 -8.65
N ALA A 51 -18.82 49.48 -8.90
CA ALA A 51 -20.17 49.22 -8.37
C ALA A 51 -20.84 47.95 -8.94
N ASP A 52 -20.45 47.51 -10.14
CA ASP A 52 -21.08 46.42 -10.88
C ASP A 52 -20.46 45.05 -10.62
N PHE A 53 -19.33 44.99 -9.90
CA PHE A 53 -18.72 43.71 -9.51
C PHE A 53 -19.70 42.86 -8.70
N ARG A 54 -19.72 41.56 -9.03
CA ARG A 54 -20.54 40.53 -8.40
C ARG A 54 -19.65 39.53 -7.67
N LEU A 55 -20.26 38.73 -6.79
CA LEU A 55 -19.54 37.67 -6.07
C LEU A 55 -18.88 36.67 -7.03
N ALA A 56 -19.51 36.39 -8.17
CA ALA A 56 -18.96 35.51 -9.20
C ALA A 56 -17.62 36.04 -9.78
N ASP A 57 -17.44 37.35 -9.87
CA ASP A 57 -16.22 37.98 -10.39
C ASP A 57 -15.07 37.86 -9.39
N ALA A 58 -15.36 38.08 -8.11
CA ALA A 58 -14.40 37.86 -7.03
C ALA A 58 -14.01 36.37 -6.90
N GLN A 59 -14.99 35.47 -7.01
CA GLN A 59 -14.77 34.02 -7.03
C GLN A 59 -13.94 33.57 -8.24
N LEU A 60 -14.21 34.12 -9.43
CA LEU A 60 -13.42 33.86 -10.64
C LEU A 60 -11.98 34.35 -10.47
N THR A 61 -11.80 35.53 -9.87
CA THR A 61 -10.47 36.09 -9.60
C THR A 61 -9.65 35.15 -8.73
N ILE A 62 -10.19 34.70 -7.59
CA ILE A 62 -9.51 33.75 -6.70
C ILE A 62 -9.24 32.41 -7.41
N ALA A 63 -10.21 31.87 -8.15
CA ALA A 63 -10.02 30.62 -8.88
C ALA A 63 -8.86 30.72 -9.89
N ARG A 64 -8.78 31.82 -10.64
CA ARG A 64 -7.73 32.08 -11.63
C ARG A 64 -6.37 32.34 -10.99
N GLU A 65 -6.32 32.96 -9.81
CA GLU A 65 -5.08 33.12 -9.04
C GLU A 65 -4.47 31.77 -8.66
N TYR A 66 -5.28 30.76 -8.33
CA TYR A 66 -4.83 29.39 -8.10
C TYR A 66 -4.62 28.57 -9.39
N GLY A 67 -4.87 29.16 -10.56
CA GLY A 67 -4.73 28.50 -11.86
C GLY A 67 -5.97 27.74 -12.35
N PHE A 68 -7.08 27.72 -11.60
CA PHE A 68 -8.31 27.06 -12.04
C PHE A 68 -9.09 27.91 -13.06
N ALA A 69 -9.70 27.25 -14.05
CA ALA A 69 -10.49 27.95 -15.06
C ALA A 69 -11.80 28.57 -14.54
N SER A 70 -12.32 28.06 -13.42
CA SER A 70 -13.57 28.50 -12.82
C SER A 70 -13.66 28.19 -11.33
N TRP A 71 -14.51 28.93 -10.61
CA TRP A 71 -14.77 28.68 -9.19
C TRP A 71 -15.34 27.28 -8.89
N PRO A 72 -16.29 26.72 -9.67
CA PRO A 72 -16.73 25.33 -9.47
C PRO A 72 -15.61 24.30 -9.57
N ARG A 73 -14.60 24.52 -10.43
CA ARG A 73 -13.42 23.66 -10.53
C ARG A 73 -12.57 23.73 -9.25
N LEU A 74 -12.33 24.93 -8.72
CA LEU A 74 -11.64 25.10 -7.42
C LEU A 74 -12.40 24.41 -6.28
N VAL A 75 -13.72 24.65 -6.17
CA VAL A 75 -14.58 24.04 -5.15
C VAL A 75 -14.45 22.51 -5.16
N ARG A 76 -14.50 21.92 -6.36
CA ARG A 76 -14.40 20.47 -6.53
C ARG A 76 -13.01 19.96 -6.17
N TYR A 77 -11.94 20.62 -6.64
CA TYR A 77 -10.57 20.26 -6.29
C TYR A 77 -10.36 20.27 -4.76
N PHE A 78 -10.82 21.32 -4.08
CA PHE A 78 -10.71 21.45 -2.63
C PHE A 78 -11.52 20.36 -1.90
N GLY A 79 -12.70 20.02 -2.43
CA GLY A 79 -13.51 18.91 -1.94
C GLY A 79 -12.80 17.57 -2.06
N THR A 80 -12.22 17.26 -3.23
CA THR A 80 -11.46 16.02 -3.45
C THR A 80 -10.21 15.98 -2.56
N ALA A 81 -9.47 17.09 -2.48
CA ALA A 81 -8.29 17.21 -1.63
C ALA A 81 -8.61 16.96 -0.15
N ALA A 82 -9.77 17.42 0.34
CA ALA A 82 -10.22 17.17 1.71
C ALA A 82 -10.51 15.69 1.96
N ARG A 83 -11.13 14.98 1.01
CA ARG A 83 -11.38 13.53 1.11
C ARG A 83 -10.09 12.71 1.07
N GLN A 84 -9.15 13.09 0.20
CA GLN A 84 -7.89 12.38 0.03
C GLN A 84 -6.85 12.68 1.12
N ARG A 85 -7.13 13.65 2.01
CA ARG A 85 -6.21 14.06 3.09
C ARG A 85 -5.76 12.91 4.00
N PHE A 86 -6.63 11.94 4.23
CA PHE A 86 -6.37 10.81 5.14
C PHE A 86 -5.86 9.56 4.41
N ARG A 87 -5.50 9.70 3.14
CA ARG A 87 -4.93 8.61 2.35
C ARG A 87 -3.58 8.18 2.94
N ARG A 88 -3.26 6.89 2.83
CA ARG A 88 -1.93 6.39 3.15
C ARG A 88 -0.92 6.92 2.13
N HIS A 89 0.16 7.51 2.64
CA HIS A 89 1.28 7.96 1.81
C HIS A 89 1.95 6.76 1.11
N SER A 90 2.22 6.91 -0.18
CA SER A 90 3.09 5.98 -0.91
C SER A 90 4.54 6.44 -0.72
N ASN A 91 5.41 5.57 -0.22
CA ASN A 91 6.81 5.90 0.02
C ASN A 91 7.63 5.67 -1.26
N PRO A 92 8.24 6.69 -1.88
CA PRO A 92 9.12 6.52 -3.02
C PRO A 92 10.52 6.02 -2.63
N GLY A 93 10.77 5.74 -1.34
CA GLY A 93 12.00 5.19 -0.80
C GLY A 93 13.10 6.23 -0.58
N SER A 94 13.27 7.18 -1.50
CA SER A 94 14.27 8.24 -1.43
C SER A 94 13.86 9.51 -2.19
N PRO A 95 14.47 10.66 -1.92
CA PRO A 95 14.30 11.88 -2.72
C PRO A 95 14.63 11.68 -4.21
N GLU A 96 15.65 10.89 -4.53
CA GLU A 96 16.02 10.57 -5.91
C GLU A 96 14.96 9.69 -6.58
N GLY A 97 14.41 8.70 -5.86
CA GLY A 97 13.30 7.88 -6.32
C GLY A 97 12.05 8.72 -6.61
N ALA A 98 11.74 9.70 -5.75
CA ALA A 98 10.67 10.64 -6.00
C ALA A 98 10.88 11.43 -7.31
N ALA A 99 12.08 11.99 -7.51
CA ALA A 99 12.43 12.77 -8.71
C ALA A 99 12.34 11.92 -9.98
N TYR A 100 12.76 10.66 -9.91
CA TYR A 100 12.59 9.70 -10.98
C TYR A 100 11.13 9.51 -11.37
N TYR A 101 10.21 9.32 -10.41
CA TYR A 101 8.79 9.15 -10.72
C TYR A 101 8.13 10.41 -11.29
N ALA A 102 8.52 11.61 -10.82
CA ALA A 102 8.07 12.87 -11.41
C ALA A 102 8.52 12.99 -12.88
N THR A 103 9.76 12.58 -13.19
CA THR A 103 10.30 12.54 -14.56
C THR A 103 9.60 11.48 -15.42
N LYS A 104 9.29 10.33 -14.83
CA LYS A 104 8.54 9.26 -15.47
C LYS A 104 7.14 9.74 -15.85
N LEU A 105 6.47 10.52 -15.01
CA LEU A 105 5.16 11.11 -15.30
C LEU A 105 5.19 11.97 -16.57
N LEU A 106 6.24 12.80 -16.76
CA LEU A 106 6.43 13.57 -18.00
C LEU A 106 6.60 12.67 -19.22
N THR A 107 7.44 11.64 -19.11
CA THR A 107 7.68 10.69 -20.20
C THR A 107 6.41 9.91 -20.57
N SER A 108 5.62 9.52 -19.57
CA SER A 108 4.33 8.85 -19.75
C SER A 108 3.27 9.77 -20.36
N HIS A 109 3.26 11.05 -20.00
CA HIS A 109 2.41 12.07 -20.63
C HIS A 109 2.75 12.26 -22.11
N ALA A 110 4.05 12.36 -22.44
CA ALA A 110 4.50 12.46 -23.84
C ALA A 110 4.11 11.22 -24.68
N LYS A 111 4.05 10.04 -24.04
CA LYS A 111 3.55 8.80 -24.65
C LYS A 111 2.02 8.66 -24.65
N ARG A 112 1.29 9.68 -24.18
CA ARG A 112 -0.18 9.72 -24.04
C ARG A 112 -0.76 8.55 -23.22
N GLN A 113 -0.04 8.10 -22.19
CA GLN A 113 -0.55 7.07 -21.28
C GLN A 113 -1.71 7.62 -20.43
N VAL A 114 -2.84 6.90 -20.38
CA VAL A 114 -4.09 7.39 -19.75
C VAL A 114 -3.87 7.74 -18.28
N ARG A 115 -3.12 6.91 -17.56
CA ARG A 115 -2.80 7.15 -16.14
C ARG A 115 -2.07 8.48 -15.93
N ALA A 116 -1.09 8.81 -16.76
CA ALA A 116 -0.36 10.07 -16.64
C ALA A 116 -1.26 11.28 -16.90
N GLY A 117 -2.06 11.23 -17.98
CA GLY A 117 -3.04 12.27 -18.29
C GLY A 117 -4.05 12.47 -17.15
N ARG A 118 -4.50 11.39 -16.51
CA ARG A 118 -5.41 11.47 -15.35
C ARG A 118 -4.78 12.07 -14.11
N THR A 119 -3.60 11.62 -13.73
CA THR A 119 -2.88 12.18 -12.57
C THR A 119 -2.67 13.69 -12.74
N LEU A 120 -2.32 14.13 -13.96
CA LEU A 120 -2.19 15.55 -14.29
C LEU A 120 -3.54 16.28 -14.26
N ALA A 121 -4.59 15.71 -14.86
CA ALA A 121 -5.94 16.26 -14.87
C ALA A 121 -6.58 16.34 -13.47
N GLU A 122 -6.12 15.54 -12.52
CA GLU A 122 -6.62 15.54 -11.15
C GLU A 122 -5.88 16.56 -10.28
N TYR A 123 -4.56 16.66 -10.43
CA TYR A 123 -3.72 17.37 -9.47
C TYR A 123 -3.14 18.70 -9.95
N VAL A 124 -3.07 18.96 -11.26
CA VAL A 124 -2.56 20.23 -11.77
C VAL A 124 -3.72 21.22 -11.94
N PRO A 125 -3.75 22.36 -11.21
CA PRO A 125 -4.91 23.27 -11.20
C PRO A 125 -5.42 23.74 -12.56
N ARG A 126 -4.50 24.10 -13.47
CA ARG A 126 -4.87 24.56 -14.82
C ARG A 126 -5.41 23.45 -15.71
N LEU A 127 -4.99 22.21 -15.46
CA LEU A 127 -5.45 21.01 -16.18
C LEU A 127 -6.71 20.41 -15.56
N PHE A 128 -7.10 20.89 -14.38
CA PHE A 128 -8.19 20.30 -13.62
C PHE A 128 -9.53 20.35 -14.36
N GLY A 129 -10.09 19.17 -14.62
CA GLY A 129 -11.36 19.01 -15.34
C GLY A 129 -11.29 19.27 -16.85
N MET A 130 -10.10 19.26 -17.46
CA MET A 130 -9.91 19.12 -18.90
C MET A 130 -10.08 17.66 -19.35
N THR A 131 -10.48 17.45 -20.60
CA THR A 131 -10.47 16.16 -21.29
C THR A 131 -9.05 15.59 -21.39
N LEU A 132 -8.88 14.27 -21.54
CA LEU A 132 -7.54 13.69 -21.70
C LEU A 132 -6.83 14.23 -22.94
N ASP A 133 -7.55 14.42 -24.05
CA ASP A 133 -6.98 14.97 -25.28
C ASP A 133 -6.51 16.41 -25.10
N GLU A 134 -7.27 17.24 -24.39
CA GLU A 134 -6.81 18.58 -24.00
C GLU A 134 -5.55 18.51 -23.13
N VAL A 135 -5.51 17.63 -22.13
CA VAL A 135 -4.34 17.46 -21.25
C VAL A 135 -3.10 16.99 -22.02
N PHE A 136 -3.26 16.08 -22.97
CA PHE A 136 -2.16 15.60 -23.82
C PHE A 136 -1.68 16.63 -24.85
N ALA A 137 -2.54 17.59 -25.23
CA ALA A 137 -2.16 18.71 -26.09
C ALA A 137 -1.36 19.79 -25.36
N GLU A 138 -1.46 19.85 -24.03
CA GLU A 138 -0.77 20.82 -23.19
C GLU A 138 0.69 20.42 -22.91
N THR A 139 1.59 21.40 -22.85
CA THR A 139 2.96 21.17 -22.36
C THR A 139 2.94 21.18 -20.83
N VAL A 140 3.51 20.16 -20.19
CA VAL A 140 3.57 20.02 -18.72
C VAL A 140 4.97 20.35 -18.23
N THR A 141 5.07 21.20 -17.20
CA THR A 141 6.37 21.55 -16.62
C THR A 141 6.84 20.51 -15.60
N GLU A 142 8.13 20.51 -15.29
CA GLU A 142 8.67 19.65 -14.24
C GLU A 142 8.08 19.95 -12.86
N GLU A 143 7.80 21.22 -12.56
CA GLU A 143 7.16 21.63 -11.31
C GLU A 143 5.73 21.07 -11.19
N GLU A 144 4.97 21.10 -12.28
CA GLU A 144 3.62 20.52 -12.34
C GLU A 144 3.65 19.00 -12.17
N ALA A 145 4.61 18.33 -12.81
CA ALA A 145 4.79 16.89 -12.66
C ALA A 145 5.18 16.50 -11.22
N ARG A 146 6.08 17.26 -10.58
CA ARG A 146 6.44 17.09 -9.16
C ARG A 146 5.24 17.31 -8.25
N HIS A 147 4.45 18.37 -8.49
CA HIS A 147 3.23 18.62 -7.72
C HIS A 147 2.22 17.49 -7.88
N ALA A 148 1.94 17.08 -9.11
CA ALA A 148 0.99 16.02 -9.40
C ALA A 148 1.42 14.68 -8.79
N PHE A 149 2.71 14.33 -8.89
CA PHE A 149 3.24 13.12 -8.26
C PHE A 149 3.19 13.20 -6.73
N ALA A 150 3.52 14.34 -6.12
CA ALA A 150 3.43 14.49 -4.67
C ALA A 150 2.00 14.25 -4.16
N ARG A 151 1.01 14.83 -4.83
CA ARG A 151 -0.41 14.63 -4.52
C ARG A 151 -0.84 13.18 -4.76
N ASP A 152 -0.42 12.57 -5.87
CA ASP A 152 -0.66 11.16 -6.20
C ASP A 152 0.01 10.20 -5.21
N ALA A 153 1.09 10.60 -4.55
CA ALA A 153 1.75 9.86 -3.47
C ALA A 153 1.12 10.14 -2.09
N GLY A 154 0.10 11.02 -2.02
CA GLY A 154 -0.62 11.36 -0.79
C GLY A 154 -0.06 12.55 -0.01
N PHE A 155 0.94 13.26 -0.55
CA PHE A 155 1.55 14.42 0.11
C PHE A 155 0.95 15.74 -0.38
N PRO A 156 0.83 16.76 0.48
CA PRO A 156 0.31 18.07 0.07
C PRO A 156 1.25 18.81 -0.89
N THR A 157 2.56 18.64 -0.71
CA THR A 157 3.60 19.32 -1.50
C THR A 157 4.77 18.42 -1.81
N TRP A 158 5.54 18.80 -2.83
CA TRP A 158 6.82 18.16 -3.16
C TRP A 158 7.80 18.20 -1.99
N ALA A 159 7.88 19.34 -1.28
CA ALA A 159 8.76 19.50 -0.13
C ALA A 159 8.42 18.50 0.99
N ALA A 160 7.13 18.34 1.33
CA ALA A 160 6.68 17.38 2.34
C ALA A 160 7.00 15.93 1.94
N LEU A 161 6.88 15.61 0.64
CA LEU A 161 7.26 14.30 0.12
C LEU A 161 8.77 14.06 0.23
N VAL A 162 9.60 15.02 -0.17
CA VAL A 162 11.07 14.90 -0.13
C VAL A 162 11.58 14.78 1.29
N GLU A 163 11.08 15.62 2.20
CA GLU A 163 11.39 15.54 3.63
C GLU A 163 11.04 14.15 4.16
N LYS A 164 9.84 13.66 3.86
CA LYS A 164 9.42 12.34 4.32
C LYS A 164 10.23 11.19 3.73
N SER A 165 10.66 11.32 2.47
CA SER A 165 11.46 10.31 1.79
C SER A 165 12.90 10.29 2.32
N ALA A 166 13.43 11.43 2.74
CA ALA A 166 14.73 11.52 3.42
C ALA A 166 14.69 10.88 4.82
N GLU A 167 13.62 11.13 5.59
CA GLU A 167 13.38 10.43 6.86
C GLU A 167 13.30 8.92 6.65
N ALA A 168 12.55 8.47 5.64
CA ALA A 168 12.38 7.04 5.36
C ALA A 168 13.70 6.35 4.98
N LYS A 169 14.55 7.02 4.20
CA LYS A 169 15.90 6.53 3.87
C LYS A 169 16.77 6.41 5.12
N ALA A 170 16.73 7.41 6.00
CA ALA A 170 17.45 7.36 7.27
C ALA A 170 16.89 6.28 8.21
N ASP A 171 15.57 6.11 8.27
CA ASP A 171 14.91 5.05 9.02
C ASP A 171 15.25 3.67 8.45
N ASP A 172 15.32 3.48 7.14
CA ASP A 172 15.71 2.21 6.51
C ASP A 172 17.19 1.92 6.82
N GLU A 173 18.09 2.88 6.62
CA GLU A 173 19.50 2.79 7.03
C GLU A 173 19.67 2.50 8.54
N MET A 174 18.75 2.98 9.38
CA MET A 174 18.72 2.74 10.83
C MET A 174 18.06 1.41 11.24
N GLN A 175 16.99 1.01 10.53
CA GLN A 175 16.17 -0.19 10.76
C GLN A 175 16.92 -1.45 10.33
N TRP A 176 17.82 -1.32 9.34
CA TRP A 176 18.76 -2.36 8.93
C TRP A 176 20.16 -2.18 9.55
N GLY A 177 20.47 -1.02 10.16
CA GLY A 177 21.79 -0.69 10.70
C GLY A 177 22.08 -1.11 12.15
N ASP A 178 21.07 -1.40 12.98
CA ASP A 178 21.28 -1.89 14.35
C ASP A 178 20.26 -2.97 14.71
N ALA A 179 20.45 -4.17 14.15
CA ALA A 179 19.62 -5.38 14.39
C ALA A 179 19.51 -5.80 15.88
N TRP A 180 20.20 -5.10 16.78
CA TRP A 180 20.24 -5.30 18.23
C TRP A 180 19.43 -4.29 19.03
N LYS A 181 18.80 -3.31 18.38
CA LYS A 181 17.80 -2.45 19.02
C LYS A 181 16.48 -3.20 19.17
N VAL A 182 15.98 -3.26 20.40
CA VAL A 182 14.59 -3.68 20.64
C VAL A 182 13.70 -2.62 20.03
N ASP A 183 13.02 -2.95 18.94
CA ASP A 183 11.90 -2.17 18.46
C ASP A 183 10.87 -2.12 19.59
N VAL A 184 10.72 -0.95 20.21
CA VAL A 184 9.82 -0.74 21.35
C VAL A 184 8.39 -1.19 21.00
N SER A 185 8.00 -1.10 19.73
CA SER A 185 6.72 -1.58 19.22
C SER A 185 6.54 -3.10 19.39
N GLN A 186 7.62 -3.88 19.26
CA GLN A 186 7.60 -5.34 19.45
C GLN A 186 7.52 -5.72 20.92
N MET A 187 8.28 -5.03 21.77
CA MET A 187 8.20 -5.22 23.23
C MET A 187 6.75 -4.99 23.68
N VAL A 188 6.16 -3.87 23.25
CA VAL A 188 4.76 -3.52 23.53
C VAL A 188 3.79 -4.61 23.08
N TYR A 189 3.93 -5.14 21.87
CA TYR A 189 3.05 -6.19 21.36
C TYR A 189 3.15 -7.48 22.18
N GLY A 190 4.37 -7.92 22.53
CA GLY A 190 4.60 -9.09 23.39
C GLY A 190 4.00 -8.91 24.78
N VAL A 191 4.18 -7.73 25.38
CA VAL A 191 3.58 -7.38 26.68
C VAL A 191 2.06 -7.42 26.60
N MET A 192 1.45 -6.84 25.56
CA MET A 192 0.00 -6.89 25.36
C MET A 192 -0.52 -8.33 25.19
N ARG A 193 0.21 -9.21 24.50
CA ARG A 193 -0.16 -10.63 24.37
C ARG A 193 -0.18 -11.38 25.70
N SER A 194 0.63 -10.96 26.67
CA SER A 194 0.60 -11.49 28.03
C SER A 194 -0.53 -10.91 28.91
N ALA A 195 -1.27 -9.92 28.39
CA ALA A 195 -2.26 -9.14 29.14
C ALA A 195 -1.72 -8.47 30.43
N ASP A 196 -0.39 -8.25 30.51
CA ASP A 196 0.25 -7.60 31.65
C ASP A 196 0.20 -6.07 31.52
N LEU A 197 -0.86 -5.48 32.05
CA LEU A 197 -1.04 -4.03 32.10
C LEU A 197 0.07 -3.33 32.92
N ALA A 198 0.56 -3.95 34.00
CA ALA A 198 1.55 -3.32 34.87
C ALA A 198 2.92 -3.23 34.17
N LEU A 199 3.29 -4.26 33.42
CA LEU A 199 4.47 -4.22 32.55
C LEU A 199 4.29 -3.22 31.41
N LEU A 200 3.11 -3.16 30.78
CA LEU A 200 2.85 -2.16 29.73
C LEU A 200 3.00 -0.72 30.23
N GLN A 201 2.49 -0.44 31.44
CA GLN A 201 2.62 0.87 32.07
C GLN A 201 4.07 1.24 32.36
N ARG A 202 4.90 0.27 32.78
CA ARG A 202 6.34 0.47 32.97
C ARG A 202 7.03 0.78 31.65
N VAL A 203 6.79 -0.02 30.61
CA VAL A 203 7.35 0.22 29.27
C VAL A 203 6.97 1.59 28.74
N VAL A 204 5.73 2.02 28.92
CA VAL A 204 5.27 3.35 28.48
C VAL A 204 5.81 4.48 29.35
N ALA A 205 6.08 4.24 30.64
CA ALA A 205 6.76 5.22 31.49
C ALA A 205 8.22 5.43 31.05
N ASP A 206 8.89 4.35 30.63
CA ASP A 206 10.26 4.39 30.09
C ASP A 206 10.29 4.96 28.65
N HIS A 207 9.19 4.83 27.91
CA HIS A 207 9.01 5.26 26.52
C HIS A 207 7.74 6.11 26.31
N PRO A 208 7.66 7.33 26.85
CA PRO A 208 6.46 8.18 26.78
C PRO A 208 6.10 8.60 25.35
N GLU A 209 7.04 8.52 24.40
CA GLU A 209 6.78 8.71 22.97
C GLU A 209 5.77 7.72 22.38
N LEU A 210 5.56 6.55 23.01
CA LEU A 210 4.56 5.57 22.58
C LEU A 210 3.12 6.09 22.69
N LEU A 211 2.87 7.00 23.63
CA LEU A 211 1.57 7.67 23.77
C LEU A 211 1.39 8.80 22.73
N ARG A 212 2.48 9.27 22.13
CA ARG A 212 2.42 10.28 21.08
C ARG A 212 2.11 9.57 19.76
N THR A 213 0.84 9.53 19.37
CA THR A 213 0.48 9.23 17.98
C THR A 213 1.04 10.33 17.08
N LYS A 214 2.27 10.17 16.62
CA LYS A 214 2.73 10.88 15.42
C LYS A 214 1.93 10.32 14.23
N ASP A 215 1.52 11.18 13.31
CA ASP A 215 0.67 10.82 12.16
C ASP A 215 1.24 9.66 11.32
N HIS A 216 2.55 9.41 11.37
CA HIS A 216 3.21 8.29 10.68
C HIS A 216 2.91 6.90 11.30
N LEU A 217 2.63 6.79 12.60
CA LEU A 217 2.25 5.51 13.24
C LEU A 217 0.79 5.15 12.98
N ARG A 218 -0.08 6.16 12.81
CA ARG A 218 -1.48 5.97 12.35
C ARG A 218 -1.50 5.34 10.95
N ALA A 219 -0.63 5.77 10.05
CA ALA A 219 -0.57 5.26 8.68
C ALA A 219 -0.06 3.80 8.56
N ARG A 220 0.80 3.35 9.49
CA ARG A 220 1.40 1.99 9.49
C ARG A 220 0.63 0.94 10.30
N ASN A 221 -0.57 1.21 10.80
CA ASN A 221 -1.29 0.30 11.71
C ASN A 221 -0.52 0.01 13.03
N ALA A 222 0.53 0.77 13.35
CA ALA A 222 1.52 0.46 14.39
C ALA A 222 1.36 1.32 15.67
N GLY A 223 0.15 1.82 15.94
CA GLY A 223 -0.15 2.50 17.20
C GLY A 223 -0.45 1.51 18.33
N LEU A 224 -0.23 1.92 19.59
CA LEU A 224 -0.59 1.14 20.80
C LEU A 224 -2.01 0.56 20.72
N VAL A 225 -2.97 1.35 20.25
CA VAL A 225 -4.38 0.93 20.14
C VAL A 225 -4.57 -0.17 19.10
N ASN A 226 -3.97 -0.06 17.92
CA ASN A 226 -4.08 -1.10 16.89
C ASN A 226 -3.41 -2.41 17.33
N SER A 227 -2.29 -2.33 18.05
CA SER A 227 -1.64 -3.48 18.66
C SER A 227 -2.55 -4.13 19.71
N ALA A 228 -3.17 -3.33 20.58
CA ALA A 228 -4.10 -3.82 21.59
C ALA A 228 -5.35 -4.47 20.96
N LEU A 229 -5.94 -3.86 19.92
CA LEU A 229 -7.07 -4.43 19.20
C LEU A 229 -6.70 -5.69 18.40
N GLY A 230 -5.46 -5.79 17.92
CA GLY A 230 -4.93 -7.02 17.31
C GLY A 230 -4.77 -8.14 18.34
N CYS A 231 -4.20 -7.84 19.50
CA CYS A 231 -4.12 -8.79 20.61
C CYS A 231 -5.50 -9.20 21.12
N GLU A 232 -6.47 -8.30 21.13
CA GLU A 232 -7.85 -8.59 21.54
C GLU A 232 -8.48 -9.71 20.69
N SER A 233 -8.20 -9.72 19.39
CA SER A 233 -8.62 -10.80 18.48
C SER A 233 -7.92 -12.14 18.76
N LEU A 234 -6.70 -12.12 19.32
CA LEU A 234 -5.90 -13.33 19.58
C LEU A 234 -6.14 -13.95 20.96
N ILE A 235 -6.15 -13.13 22.01
CA ILE A 235 -6.25 -13.60 23.41
C ILE A 235 -7.63 -13.32 24.03
N GLY A 236 -8.52 -12.68 23.28
CA GLY A 236 -9.91 -12.45 23.64
C GLY A 236 -10.16 -11.11 24.36
N HIS A 237 -11.39 -10.62 24.19
CA HIS A 237 -11.86 -9.33 24.73
C HIS A 237 -11.62 -9.19 26.24
N ARG A 238 -11.98 -10.22 27.03
CA ARG A 238 -11.88 -10.18 28.49
C ARG A 238 -10.45 -9.99 28.99
N ALA A 239 -9.47 -10.61 28.34
CA ALA A 239 -8.06 -10.48 28.72
C ALA A 239 -7.50 -9.09 28.38
N MET A 240 -7.91 -8.52 27.25
CA MET A 240 -7.42 -7.20 26.80
C MET A 240 -8.18 -6.01 27.38
N GLN A 241 -9.36 -6.21 27.96
CA GLN A 241 -10.23 -5.15 28.47
C GLN A 241 -9.52 -4.17 29.43
N PRO A 242 -8.68 -4.60 30.39
CA PRO A 242 -7.94 -3.67 31.26
C PRO A 242 -6.96 -2.77 30.50
N ILE A 243 -6.26 -3.32 29.50
CA ILE A 243 -5.32 -2.56 28.68
C ILE A 243 -6.06 -1.54 27.81
N LEU A 244 -7.16 -1.95 27.18
CA LEU A 244 -7.99 -1.05 26.36
C LEU A 244 -8.60 0.08 27.20
N GLN A 245 -9.06 -0.21 28.42
CA GLN A 245 -9.58 0.79 29.34
C GLN A 245 -8.48 1.76 29.81
N TRP A 246 -7.27 1.25 30.06
CA TRP A 246 -6.13 2.10 30.37
C TRP A 246 -5.74 2.99 29.19
N LEU A 247 -5.67 2.47 27.97
CA LEU A 247 -5.44 3.29 26.77
C LEU A 247 -6.53 4.37 26.61
N ALA A 248 -7.79 4.04 26.85
CA ALA A 248 -8.86 5.03 26.86
C ALA A 248 -8.64 6.13 27.91
N SER A 249 -8.14 5.79 29.10
CA SER A 249 -7.80 6.79 30.13
C SER A 249 -6.59 7.66 29.77
N GLN A 250 -5.75 7.22 28.83
CA GLN A 250 -4.68 8.03 28.24
C GLN A 250 -5.19 8.98 27.12
N GLY A 251 -6.49 9.01 26.85
CA GLY A 251 -7.12 9.90 25.87
C GLY A 251 -7.28 9.31 24.47
N PHE A 252 -7.04 8.00 24.29
CA PHE A 252 -7.30 7.33 23.01
C PHE A 252 -8.80 7.04 22.82
N ASP A 253 -9.33 7.40 21.65
CA ASP A 253 -10.69 7.02 21.26
C ASP A 253 -10.73 5.60 20.70
N ILE A 254 -10.86 4.62 21.61
CA ILE A 254 -10.87 3.20 21.26
C ILE A 254 -12.01 2.87 20.26
N GLN A 255 -13.15 3.54 20.36
CA GLN A 255 -14.27 3.30 19.46
C GLN A 255 -13.96 3.75 18.03
N GLN A 256 -13.33 4.93 17.89
CA GLN A 256 -12.85 5.38 16.59
C GLN A 256 -11.91 4.35 15.96
N TYR A 257 -10.93 3.83 16.71
CA TYR A 257 -10.01 2.80 16.18
C TYR A 257 -10.74 1.50 15.78
N ARG A 258 -11.73 1.05 16.55
CA ARG A 258 -12.56 -0.11 16.18
C ARG A 258 -13.27 0.10 14.85
N ASN A 259 -13.86 1.28 14.65
CA ASN A 259 -14.54 1.60 13.41
C ASN A 259 -13.54 1.69 12.23
N GLU A 260 -12.37 2.30 12.44
CA GLU A 260 -11.29 2.37 11.45
C GLU A 260 -10.79 0.97 11.04
N GLN A 261 -10.85 -0.04 11.93
CA GLN A 261 -10.53 -1.42 11.56
C GLN A 261 -11.40 -1.95 10.43
N LEU A 262 -12.66 -1.50 10.28
CA LEU A 262 -13.53 -1.87 9.16
C LEU A 262 -13.11 -1.16 7.85
N CYS A 263 -12.42 -0.02 7.91
CA CYS A 263 -11.98 0.71 6.72
C CYS A 263 -10.62 0.23 6.16
N GLY A 264 -9.91 -0.65 6.87
CA GLY A 264 -8.59 -1.20 6.47
C GLY A 264 -8.60 -2.11 5.22
N SER A 265 -7.42 -2.47 4.72
CA SER A 265 -7.21 -3.26 3.50
C SER A 265 -7.01 -4.77 3.71
N SER A 266 -7.35 -5.51 2.65
CA SER A 266 -6.90 -6.87 2.28
C SER A 266 -7.66 -8.05 2.89
N PHE A 267 -8.06 -8.98 2.00
CA PHE A 267 -8.53 -10.36 2.22
C PHE A 267 -9.15 -10.64 3.59
N ARG A 268 -10.30 -10.02 3.84
CA ARG A 268 -11.05 -10.31 5.06
C ARG A 268 -11.85 -11.58 4.88
N THR A 269 -11.80 -12.42 5.90
CA THR A 269 -12.77 -13.49 6.03
C THR A 269 -14.06 -12.92 6.62
N VAL A 270 -15.18 -13.60 6.35
CA VAL A 270 -16.46 -13.26 6.98
C VAL A 270 -16.35 -13.32 8.51
N SER A 271 -15.54 -14.25 9.03
CA SER A 271 -15.28 -14.38 10.47
C SER A 271 -14.57 -13.16 11.06
N ASP A 272 -13.57 -12.60 10.37
CA ASP A 272 -12.86 -11.40 10.83
C ASP A 272 -13.81 -10.19 10.92
N VAL A 273 -14.62 -9.99 9.88
CA VAL A 273 -15.59 -8.89 9.84
C VAL A 273 -16.66 -9.08 10.92
N GLN A 274 -17.20 -10.29 11.06
CA GLN A 274 -18.16 -10.61 12.11
C GLN A 274 -17.57 -10.33 13.50
N SER A 275 -16.35 -10.78 13.77
CA SER A 275 -15.66 -10.52 15.03
C SER A 275 -15.46 -9.03 15.33
N MET A 276 -15.12 -8.22 14.31
CA MET A 276 -15.02 -6.76 14.48
C MET A 276 -16.36 -6.14 14.88
N LEU A 277 -17.43 -6.55 14.20
CA LEU A 277 -18.77 -6.05 14.49
C LEU A 277 -19.29 -6.52 15.86
N ASP A 278 -19.02 -7.76 16.25
CA ASP A 278 -19.38 -8.31 17.56
C ASP A 278 -18.64 -7.61 18.72
N ARG A 279 -17.44 -7.10 18.45
CA ARG A 279 -16.66 -6.26 19.38
C ARG A 279 -17.08 -4.78 19.36
N GLY A 280 -18.19 -4.46 18.69
CA GLY A 280 -18.81 -3.14 18.70
C GLY A 280 -18.31 -2.17 17.63
N ALA A 281 -17.60 -2.63 16.60
CA ALA A 281 -17.32 -1.77 15.44
C ALA A 281 -18.64 -1.41 14.72
N ASP A 282 -18.82 -0.13 14.42
CA ASP A 282 -20.05 0.39 13.81
C ASP A 282 -20.00 0.33 12.28
N ALA A 283 -20.89 -0.47 11.69
CA ALA A 283 -21.02 -0.61 10.24
C ALA A 283 -21.53 0.66 9.54
N ASN A 284 -22.25 1.54 10.25
CA ASN A 284 -22.75 2.82 9.70
C ASN A 284 -21.73 3.95 9.82
N TRP A 285 -20.57 3.69 10.42
CA TRP A 285 -19.57 4.71 10.61
C TRP A 285 -19.01 5.23 9.28
N SER A 286 -18.65 6.51 9.27
CA SER A 286 -17.95 7.14 8.16
C SER A 286 -16.62 7.68 8.64
N ALA A 287 -15.58 7.42 7.87
CA ALA A 287 -14.25 7.91 8.17
C ALA A 287 -14.20 9.45 8.09
N PRO A 288 -13.17 10.11 8.68
CA PRO A 288 -13.03 11.56 8.65
C PRO A 288 -12.98 12.17 7.23
N ASN A 289 -12.70 11.37 6.20
CA ASN A 289 -12.80 11.75 4.79
C ASN A 289 -14.26 11.80 4.27
N GLY A 290 -15.25 11.46 5.09
CA GLY A 290 -16.67 11.42 4.74
C GLY A 290 -17.11 10.18 3.96
N ILE A 291 -16.27 9.14 3.91
CA ILE A 291 -16.56 7.89 3.19
C ILE A 291 -16.97 6.80 4.19
N SER A 292 -18.07 6.12 3.90
CA SER A 292 -18.64 5.10 4.79
C SER A 292 -17.82 3.81 4.83
N VAL A 293 -17.99 3.05 5.91
CA VAL A 293 -17.45 1.67 6.02
C VAL A 293 -17.88 0.80 4.83
N LEU A 294 -19.14 0.92 4.38
CA LEU A 294 -19.64 0.16 3.23
C LEU A 294 -18.87 0.49 1.94
N GLU A 295 -18.64 1.77 1.66
CA GLU A 295 -17.87 2.21 0.49
C GLU A 295 -16.42 1.72 0.56
N HIS A 296 -15.81 1.73 1.75
CA HIS A 296 -14.51 1.11 1.98
C HIS A 296 -14.52 -0.39 1.71
N ALA A 297 -15.53 -1.11 2.21
CA ALA A 297 -15.66 -2.55 2.02
C ALA A 297 -15.79 -2.94 0.54
N LEU A 298 -16.65 -2.23 -0.20
CA LEU A 298 -16.88 -2.45 -1.64
C LEU A 298 -15.60 -2.34 -2.47
N ILE A 299 -14.68 -1.44 -2.11
CA ILE A 299 -13.44 -1.20 -2.86
C ILE A 299 -12.27 -2.05 -2.33
N ARG A 300 -12.19 -2.28 -1.01
CA ARG A 300 -10.99 -2.86 -0.37
C ARG A 300 -11.07 -4.35 -0.07
N TYR A 301 -12.26 -4.90 0.17
CA TYR A 301 -12.36 -6.26 0.72
C TYR A 301 -12.13 -7.32 -0.35
N GLY A 302 -12.66 -7.09 -1.56
CA GLY A 302 -12.64 -8.09 -2.62
C GLY A 302 -13.42 -9.36 -2.26
N ASN A 303 -14.45 -9.23 -1.40
CA ASN A 303 -15.21 -10.35 -0.85
C ASN A 303 -16.68 -9.93 -0.66
N GLY A 304 -17.55 -10.34 -1.59
CA GLY A 304 -18.97 -9.99 -1.58
C GLY A 304 -19.70 -10.44 -0.32
N ALA A 305 -19.35 -11.59 0.26
CA ALA A 305 -19.97 -12.08 1.49
C ALA A 305 -19.66 -11.17 2.71
N CYS A 306 -18.47 -10.59 2.75
CA CYS A 306 -18.14 -9.59 3.77
C CYS A 306 -18.93 -8.29 3.56
N VAL A 307 -19.13 -7.88 2.30
CA VAL A 307 -19.97 -6.72 1.94
C VAL A 307 -21.43 -6.98 2.34
N ASP A 308 -21.95 -8.19 2.13
CA ASP A 308 -23.30 -8.59 2.50
C ASP A 308 -23.53 -8.49 4.03
N LEU A 309 -22.52 -8.86 4.82
CA LEU A 309 -22.57 -8.72 6.26
C LEU A 309 -22.59 -7.26 6.74
N ILE A 310 -21.88 -6.36 6.04
CA ILE A 310 -21.89 -4.93 6.36
C ILE A 310 -23.23 -4.31 5.94
N VAL A 311 -23.69 -4.57 4.72
CA VAL A 311 -24.91 -3.94 4.19
C VAL A 311 -26.15 -4.39 4.97
N SER A 312 -26.16 -5.59 5.57
CA SER A 312 -27.26 -6.04 6.42
C SER A 312 -27.48 -5.20 7.69
N ARG A 313 -26.55 -4.28 8.01
CA ARG A 313 -26.57 -3.40 9.19
C ARG A 313 -26.60 -1.91 8.82
N THR A 314 -26.70 -1.58 7.53
CA THR A 314 -26.61 -0.20 7.03
C THR A 314 -27.65 0.10 5.97
N THR A 315 -27.82 1.39 5.64
CA THR A 315 -28.60 1.79 4.45
C THR A 315 -27.64 2.27 3.38
N PRO A 316 -27.48 1.54 2.26
CA PRO A 316 -26.53 1.92 1.22
C PRO A 316 -26.96 3.21 0.50
N PRO A 317 -26.03 4.13 0.21
CA PRO A 317 -26.31 5.26 -0.67
C PRO A 317 -26.74 4.78 -2.06
N LYS A 318 -27.65 5.54 -2.69
CA LYS A 318 -28.09 5.24 -4.06
C LYS A 318 -27.07 5.74 -5.08
N ALA A 319 -26.17 4.86 -5.50
CA ALA A 319 -25.23 5.11 -6.59
C ALA A 319 -25.05 3.85 -7.44
N LEU A 320 -24.75 4.02 -8.73
CA LEU A 320 -24.60 2.90 -9.68
C LEU A 320 -23.55 1.88 -9.21
N TRP A 321 -22.35 2.36 -8.84
CA TRP A 321 -21.24 1.48 -8.44
C TRP A 321 -21.51 0.75 -7.11
N ILE A 322 -22.25 1.37 -6.17
CA ILE A 322 -22.66 0.74 -4.92
C ILE A 322 -23.65 -0.38 -5.22
N ALA A 323 -24.71 -0.09 -5.98
CA ALA A 323 -25.68 -1.10 -6.39
C ALA A 323 -25.01 -2.27 -7.13
N ALA A 324 -24.04 -1.97 -8.00
CA ALA A 324 -23.28 -2.97 -8.72
C ALA A 324 -22.47 -3.90 -7.79
N GLY A 325 -21.72 -3.34 -6.83
CA GLY A 325 -20.96 -4.14 -5.87
C GLY A 325 -21.82 -4.90 -4.84
N LEU A 326 -23.05 -4.45 -4.60
CA LEU A 326 -24.05 -5.17 -3.81
C LEU A 326 -24.75 -6.29 -4.58
N GLY A 327 -24.59 -6.37 -5.90
CA GLY A 327 -25.31 -7.35 -6.72
C GLY A 327 -26.76 -6.97 -7.03
N ASP A 328 -27.18 -5.73 -6.80
CA ASP A 328 -28.56 -5.28 -7.03
C ASP A 328 -28.81 -4.90 -8.50
N VAL A 329 -29.08 -5.92 -9.33
CA VAL A 329 -29.38 -5.76 -10.76
C VAL A 329 -30.54 -4.80 -11.01
N LYS A 330 -31.57 -4.81 -10.15
CA LYS A 330 -32.76 -3.97 -10.32
C LYS A 330 -32.41 -2.49 -10.17
N THR A 331 -31.62 -2.14 -9.15
CA THR A 331 -31.17 -0.77 -8.95
C THR A 331 -30.17 -0.35 -10.03
N VAL A 332 -29.25 -1.23 -10.44
CA VAL A 332 -28.35 -0.99 -11.58
C VAL A 332 -29.14 -0.66 -12.85
N ALA A 333 -30.19 -1.43 -13.16
CA ALA A 333 -31.04 -1.19 -14.31
C ALA A 333 -31.72 0.19 -14.29
N GLY A 334 -32.05 0.72 -13.11
CA GLY A 334 -32.62 2.07 -12.94
C GLY A 334 -31.64 3.20 -13.26
N PHE A 335 -30.34 2.92 -13.30
CA PHE A 335 -29.29 3.89 -13.63
C PHE A 335 -28.94 3.92 -15.13
N LEU A 336 -29.44 2.98 -15.92
CA LEU A 336 -29.16 2.89 -17.36
C LEU A 336 -30.41 3.21 -18.18
N ASP A 337 -30.21 3.80 -19.36
CA ASP A 337 -31.28 3.95 -20.33
C ASP A 337 -31.54 2.63 -21.08
N ARG A 338 -32.54 2.65 -21.99
CA ARG A 338 -32.91 1.45 -22.78
C ARG A 338 -31.77 0.91 -23.66
N HIS A 339 -30.77 1.73 -23.97
CA HIS A 339 -29.60 1.40 -24.79
C HIS A 339 -28.38 1.02 -23.93
N GLY A 340 -28.52 0.92 -22.61
CA GLY A 340 -27.42 0.59 -21.71
C GLY A 340 -26.54 1.78 -21.32
N LYS A 341 -26.89 3.01 -21.72
CA LYS A 341 -26.08 4.19 -21.41
C LYS A 341 -26.34 4.72 -20.00
N PRO A 342 -25.32 5.21 -19.28
CA PRO A 342 -25.49 5.84 -17.97
C PRO A 342 -26.41 7.07 -18.03
N THR A 343 -27.44 7.07 -17.17
CA THR A 343 -28.29 8.25 -16.94
C THR A 343 -27.53 9.37 -16.20
N ALA A 344 -28.12 10.56 -16.11
CA ALA A 344 -27.57 11.64 -15.28
C ALA A 344 -27.39 11.23 -13.81
N ALA A 345 -28.30 10.40 -13.27
CA ALA A 345 -28.20 9.90 -11.90
C ALA A 345 -27.00 8.95 -11.72
N ALA A 346 -26.64 8.15 -12.73
CA ALA A 346 -25.49 7.24 -12.68
C ALA A 346 -24.15 7.98 -12.54
N ARG A 347 -24.13 9.25 -12.94
CA ARG A 347 -22.96 10.13 -12.91
C ARG A 347 -22.85 10.89 -11.58
N THR A 348 -23.82 10.73 -10.69
CA THR A 348 -23.79 11.31 -9.34
C THR A 348 -23.16 10.33 -8.34
N HIS A 349 -22.42 10.85 -7.36
CA HIS A 349 -21.78 10.04 -6.31
C HIS A 349 -20.92 8.88 -6.85
N ARG A 350 -19.96 9.21 -7.70
CA ARG A 350 -18.96 8.28 -8.22
C ARG A 350 -17.96 7.83 -7.14
N PRO A 351 -17.36 6.63 -7.29
CA PRO A 351 -16.37 6.11 -6.34
C PRO A 351 -15.12 6.99 -6.30
N ASP A 352 -14.50 7.11 -5.13
CA ASP A 352 -13.21 7.77 -4.94
C ASP A 352 -12.14 6.73 -4.59
N PHE A 353 -11.67 6.00 -5.60
CA PHE A 353 -10.68 4.93 -5.40
C PHE A 353 -9.37 5.45 -4.77
N THR A 354 -9.07 6.73 -5.00
CA THR A 354 -7.89 7.39 -4.47
C THR A 354 -8.01 7.66 -2.96
N ALA A 355 -9.15 8.21 -2.50
CA ALA A 355 -9.38 8.41 -1.08
C ALA A 355 -9.60 7.08 -0.34
N VAL A 356 -10.20 6.10 -1.00
CA VAL A 356 -10.58 4.84 -0.38
C VAL A 356 -9.47 3.84 -0.35
N GLY A 357 -8.55 3.71 -1.32
CA GLY A 357 -7.68 2.55 -1.51
C GLY A 357 -6.18 2.85 -1.77
N PRO A 358 -5.32 1.82 -1.90
CA PRO A 358 -3.97 2.02 -2.46
C PRO A 358 -4.01 2.35 -3.97
N LEU A 359 -5.15 2.08 -4.62
CA LEU A 359 -5.38 2.34 -6.03
C LEU A 359 -5.44 3.85 -6.27
N SER A 360 -4.35 4.42 -6.80
CA SER A 360 -4.31 5.83 -7.22
C SER A 360 -5.00 6.02 -8.56
N TRP A 361 -6.32 5.82 -8.57
CA TRP A 361 -7.18 5.89 -9.75
C TRP A 361 -8.20 7.01 -9.57
N PRO A 362 -7.83 8.26 -9.91
CA PRO A 362 -8.75 9.38 -9.73
C PRO A 362 -9.89 9.32 -10.75
N SER A 363 -11.11 9.33 -10.22
CA SER A 363 -12.33 9.40 -11.00
C SER A 363 -12.42 10.73 -11.73
N ARG A 364 -12.40 10.67 -13.07
CA ARG A 364 -12.53 11.86 -13.91
C ARG A 364 -13.89 12.50 -13.79
N THR A 365 -13.89 13.81 -13.94
CA THR A 365 -15.10 14.61 -13.70
C THR A 365 -15.98 14.78 -14.94
N ASP A 366 -15.37 14.62 -16.10
CA ASP A 366 -15.94 14.63 -17.43
C ASP A 366 -16.00 13.20 -18.00
N ALA A 367 -16.18 12.21 -17.11
CA ALA A 367 -15.98 10.83 -17.46
C ALA A 367 -16.89 10.35 -18.59
N THR A 368 -16.37 9.48 -19.45
CA THR A 368 -17.12 8.90 -20.56
C THR A 368 -18.19 7.94 -20.06
N ASP A 369 -19.15 7.57 -20.93
CA ASP A 369 -20.12 6.50 -20.61
C ASP A 369 -19.39 5.21 -20.22
N ASP A 370 -18.34 4.86 -20.98
CA ASP A 370 -17.51 3.67 -20.77
C ASP A 370 -16.81 3.69 -19.41
N GLU A 371 -16.22 4.83 -18.99
CA GLU A 371 -15.60 4.94 -17.67
C GLU A 371 -16.59 4.78 -16.52
N VAL A 372 -17.80 5.35 -16.62
CA VAL A 372 -18.84 5.22 -15.59
C VAL A 372 -19.30 3.76 -15.48
N LEU A 373 -19.47 3.07 -16.61
CA LEU A 373 -19.83 1.65 -16.61
C LEU A 373 -18.67 0.77 -16.11
N PHE A 374 -17.44 1.06 -16.51
CA PHE A 374 -16.24 0.35 -16.08
C PHE A 374 -16.09 0.35 -14.57
N GLU A 375 -16.33 1.49 -13.90
CA GLU A 375 -16.26 1.55 -12.43
C GLU A 375 -17.27 0.64 -11.74
N ALA A 376 -18.51 0.63 -12.24
CA ALA A 376 -19.56 -0.24 -11.72
C ALA A 376 -19.23 -1.72 -11.96
N PHE A 377 -18.79 -2.03 -13.18
CA PHE A 377 -18.37 -3.36 -13.58
C PHE A 377 -17.17 -3.86 -12.76
N PHE A 378 -16.17 -3.00 -12.56
CA PHE A 378 -14.98 -3.28 -11.77
C PHE A 378 -15.33 -3.60 -10.31
N VAL A 379 -16.18 -2.79 -9.67
CA VAL A 379 -16.60 -3.04 -8.29
C VAL A 379 -17.45 -4.31 -8.18
N ALA A 380 -18.35 -4.58 -9.13
CA ALA A 380 -19.09 -5.84 -9.19
C ALA A 380 -18.16 -7.06 -9.32
N ALA A 381 -17.15 -6.97 -10.19
CA ALA A 381 -16.17 -8.02 -10.43
C ALA A 381 -15.32 -8.30 -9.19
N CYS A 382 -14.82 -7.26 -8.53
CA CYS A 382 -14.07 -7.40 -7.28
C CYS A 382 -14.87 -8.09 -6.16
N ASN A 383 -16.21 -8.01 -6.21
CA ASN A 383 -17.10 -8.59 -5.19
C ASN A 383 -17.83 -9.84 -5.68
N GLY A 384 -17.45 -10.41 -6.83
CA GLY A 384 -18.02 -11.66 -7.35
C GLY A 384 -19.48 -11.57 -7.77
N ARG A 385 -19.99 -10.38 -8.15
CA ARG A 385 -21.41 -10.15 -8.48
C ARG A 385 -21.73 -10.49 -9.95
N THR A 386 -21.60 -11.75 -10.32
CA THR A 386 -21.73 -12.22 -11.71
C THR A 386 -23.06 -11.87 -12.38
N GLU A 387 -24.17 -11.82 -11.65
CA GLU A 387 -25.48 -11.42 -12.18
C GLU A 387 -25.50 -9.95 -12.67
N VAL A 388 -24.82 -9.06 -11.96
CA VAL A 388 -24.64 -7.67 -12.40
C VAL A 388 -23.70 -7.59 -13.60
N LEU A 389 -22.62 -8.38 -13.61
CA LEU A 389 -21.71 -8.44 -14.74
C LEU A 389 -22.43 -8.89 -16.01
N ASP A 390 -23.21 -9.98 -15.92
CA ASP A 390 -24.02 -10.51 -17.02
C ASP A 390 -25.02 -9.47 -17.52
N TYR A 391 -25.71 -8.78 -16.60
CA TYR A 391 -26.60 -7.69 -16.97
C TYR A 391 -25.89 -6.58 -17.74
N LEU A 392 -24.75 -6.09 -17.27
CA LEU A 392 -24.00 -5.02 -17.94
C LEU A 392 -23.48 -5.45 -19.32
N VAL A 393 -22.96 -6.68 -19.45
CA VAL A 393 -22.55 -7.24 -20.75
C VAL A 393 -23.75 -7.39 -21.70
N SER A 394 -24.91 -7.84 -21.20
CA SER A 394 -26.15 -7.91 -22.00
C SER A 394 -26.63 -6.54 -22.51
N ARG A 395 -26.18 -5.46 -21.87
CA ARG A 395 -26.43 -4.06 -22.26
C ARG A 395 -25.33 -3.46 -23.13
N GLY A 396 -24.36 -4.27 -23.55
CA GLY A 396 -23.31 -3.88 -24.49
C GLY A 396 -22.05 -3.33 -23.83
N PHE A 397 -21.84 -3.56 -22.53
CA PHE A 397 -20.53 -3.28 -21.93
C PHE A 397 -19.47 -4.22 -22.50
N ASP A 398 -18.35 -3.66 -22.96
CA ASP A 398 -17.24 -4.42 -23.52
C ASP A 398 -16.34 -4.95 -22.40
N VAL A 399 -16.25 -6.28 -22.27
CA VAL A 399 -15.38 -6.95 -21.28
C VAL A 399 -13.88 -6.68 -21.51
N ASN A 400 -13.52 -6.20 -22.72
CA ASN A 400 -12.18 -5.79 -23.09
C ASN A 400 -11.96 -4.27 -22.98
N SER A 401 -12.89 -3.54 -22.35
CA SER A 401 -12.73 -2.10 -22.11
C SER A 401 -11.40 -1.80 -21.40
N LEU A 402 -10.66 -0.85 -21.98
CA LEU A 402 -9.43 -0.29 -21.45
C LEU A 402 -9.66 1.12 -20.89
N ALA A 403 -10.86 1.43 -20.40
CA ALA A 403 -11.19 2.75 -19.86
C ALA A 403 -10.07 3.26 -18.95
N TRP A 404 -9.38 2.40 -18.19
CA TRP A 404 -8.34 2.73 -17.23
C TRP A 404 -6.93 2.23 -17.57
N ASP A 405 -6.66 1.89 -18.83
CA ASP A 405 -5.48 1.13 -19.27
C ASP A 405 -5.33 -0.22 -18.53
N ILE A 406 -6.43 -0.78 -18.04
CA ILE A 406 -6.42 -2.01 -17.25
C ILE A 406 -7.43 -2.99 -17.88
N PRO A 407 -6.95 -4.09 -18.49
CA PRO A 407 -7.79 -5.20 -18.85
C PRO A 407 -8.34 -5.80 -17.55
N ILE A 408 -9.66 -5.77 -17.36
CA ILE A 408 -10.24 -6.29 -16.12
C ILE A 408 -9.93 -7.78 -15.92
N VAL A 409 -9.82 -8.54 -17.02
CA VAL A 409 -9.39 -9.95 -17.01
C VAL A 409 -8.01 -10.13 -16.37
N ALA A 410 -7.06 -9.22 -16.62
CA ALA A 410 -5.73 -9.27 -16.04
C ALA A 410 -5.76 -9.01 -14.53
N TYR A 411 -6.55 -8.03 -14.09
CA TYR A 411 -6.73 -7.72 -12.67
C TYR A 411 -7.40 -8.85 -11.89
N VAL A 412 -8.43 -9.47 -12.47
CA VAL A 412 -9.16 -10.60 -11.90
C VAL A 412 -8.27 -11.84 -11.81
N ALA A 413 -7.43 -12.07 -12.83
CA ALA A 413 -6.45 -13.16 -12.85
C ALA A 413 -5.35 -12.97 -11.78
N GLU A 414 -4.82 -11.76 -11.62
CA GLU A 414 -3.84 -11.42 -10.58
C GLU A 414 -4.35 -11.75 -9.16
N ARG A 415 -5.65 -11.53 -8.93
CA ARG A 415 -6.33 -11.81 -7.67
C ARG A 415 -6.89 -13.21 -7.53
N ARG A 416 -6.73 -14.05 -8.57
CA ARG A 416 -7.22 -15.44 -8.63
C ARG A 416 -8.72 -15.57 -8.34
N LEU A 417 -9.51 -14.60 -8.82
CA LEU A 417 -10.98 -14.63 -8.69
C LEU A 417 -11.57 -15.56 -9.76
N LEU A 418 -11.44 -16.88 -9.56
CA LEU A 418 -11.68 -17.90 -10.59
C LEU A 418 -13.07 -17.84 -11.25
N ASP A 419 -14.13 -17.66 -10.45
CA ASP A 419 -15.50 -17.59 -10.98
C ASP A 419 -15.71 -16.40 -11.92
N VAL A 420 -15.15 -15.25 -11.54
CA VAL A 420 -15.21 -14.02 -12.34
C VAL A 420 -14.29 -14.14 -13.55
N LEU A 421 -13.11 -14.76 -13.42
CA LEU A 421 -12.20 -15.00 -14.54
C LEU A 421 -12.86 -15.90 -15.59
N ALA A 422 -13.46 -17.01 -15.16
CA ALA A 422 -14.20 -17.93 -16.03
C ALA A 422 -15.41 -17.24 -16.68
N PHE A 423 -16.11 -16.35 -15.96
CA PHE A 423 -17.16 -15.52 -16.53
C PHE A 423 -16.61 -14.62 -17.65
N LEU A 424 -15.55 -13.85 -17.39
CA LEU A 424 -14.98 -12.92 -18.37
C LEU A 424 -14.54 -13.64 -19.65
N ILE A 425 -13.83 -14.76 -19.52
CA ILE A 425 -13.36 -15.57 -20.65
C ILE A 425 -14.53 -16.10 -21.48
N ARG A 426 -15.60 -16.59 -20.83
CA ARG A 426 -16.81 -17.06 -21.51
C ARG A 426 -17.50 -15.95 -22.32
N HIS A 427 -17.40 -14.70 -21.86
CA HIS A 427 -17.92 -13.52 -22.53
C HIS A 427 -16.91 -12.87 -23.50
N GLY A 428 -15.83 -13.56 -23.85
CA GLY A 428 -14.88 -13.14 -24.89
C GLY A 428 -13.78 -12.20 -24.41
N ALA A 429 -13.43 -12.23 -23.12
CA ALA A 429 -12.27 -11.50 -22.64
C ALA A 429 -10.97 -12.02 -23.28
N ASP A 430 -10.17 -11.10 -23.80
CA ASP A 430 -8.87 -11.38 -24.39
C ASP A 430 -7.82 -11.47 -23.27
N VAL A 431 -7.40 -12.70 -22.96
CA VAL A 431 -6.38 -12.98 -21.93
C VAL A 431 -4.98 -12.50 -22.33
N ASP A 432 -4.78 -12.15 -23.60
CA ASP A 432 -3.52 -11.67 -24.16
C ASP A 432 -3.50 -10.15 -24.35
N LEU A 433 -4.61 -9.45 -24.07
CA LEU A 433 -4.70 -7.98 -24.12
C LEU A 433 -3.77 -7.35 -23.07
N PRO A 434 -2.72 -6.61 -23.48
CA PRO A 434 -1.82 -5.96 -22.53
C PRO A 434 -2.44 -4.66 -22.00
N GLY A 435 -2.37 -4.45 -20.70
CA GLY A 435 -2.70 -3.15 -20.09
C GLY A 435 -1.60 -2.10 -20.26
N GLY A 436 -1.79 -0.94 -19.65
CA GLY A 436 -0.80 0.16 -19.66
C GLY A 436 0.52 -0.16 -18.97
N HIS A 437 0.58 -1.26 -18.20
CA HIS A 437 1.80 -1.80 -17.61
C HIS A 437 2.53 -2.80 -18.51
N GLY A 438 1.96 -3.17 -19.66
CA GLY A 438 2.53 -4.11 -20.62
C GLY A 438 2.22 -5.58 -20.35
N TYR A 439 1.58 -5.89 -19.23
CA TYR A 439 1.21 -7.25 -18.84
C TYR A 439 -0.23 -7.58 -19.24
N SER A 440 -0.46 -8.80 -19.72
CA SER A 440 -1.77 -9.39 -19.96
C SER A 440 -2.14 -10.36 -18.83
N ALA A 441 -3.37 -10.90 -18.86
CA ALA A 441 -3.76 -11.93 -17.91
C ALA A 441 -2.81 -13.14 -18.00
N ARG A 442 -2.55 -13.62 -19.23
CA ARG A 442 -1.68 -14.78 -19.48
C ARG A 442 -0.27 -14.56 -18.95
N THR A 443 0.35 -13.39 -19.15
CA THR A 443 1.70 -13.13 -18.64
C THR A 443 1.72 -13.13 -17.12
N ILE A 444 0.73 -12.49 -16.48
CA ILE A 444 0.63 -12.42 -15.02
C ILE A 444 0.50 -13.82 -14.41
N VAL A 445 -0.40 -14.66 -14.92
CA VAL A 445 -0.59 -16.01 -14.36
C VAL A 445 0.57 -16.94 -14.69
N THR A 446 1.28 -16.73 -15.81
CA THR A 446 2.50 -17.49 -16.13
C THR A 446 3.60 -17.22 -15.11
N GLU A 447 3.90 -15.94 -14.85
CA GLU A 447 4.87 -15.53 -13.82
C GLU A 447 4.44 -15.99 -12.43
N MET A 448 3.13 -15.88 -12.14
CA MET A 448 2.55 -16.36 -10.89
C MET A 448 2.79 -17.85 -10.68
N MET A 449 2.55 -18.68 -11.71
CA MET A 449 2.76 -20.13 -11.65
C MET A 449 4.23 -20.52 -11.58
N GLN A 450 5.11 -19.76 -12.23
CA GLN A 450 6.55 -19.95 -12.09
C GLN A 450 7.02 -19.62 -10.68
N ARG A 451 6.43 -18.62 -10.01
CA ARG A 451 6.78 -18.25 -8.63
C ARG A 451 6.12 -19.14 -7.57
N MET A 452 4.86 -19.51 -7.78
CA MET A 452 4.00 -20.19 -6.79
C MET A 452 3.33 -21.44 -7.38
N PRO A 453 4.11 -22.48 -7.77
CA PRO A 453 3.56 -23.67 -8.42
C PRO A 453 2.61 -24.52 -7.54
N TRP A 454 2.62 -24.28 -6.23
CA TRP A 454 1.77 -24.96 -5.24
C TRP A 454 0.40 -24.28 -5.03
N ASP A 455 0.22 -23.05 -5.51
CA ASP A 455 -1.03 -22.30 -5.32
C ASP A 455 -2.11 -22.86 -6.27
N ALA A 456 -3.11 -23.52 -5.69
CA ALA A 456 -4.20 -24.14 -6.42
C ALA A 456 -5.04 -23.12 -7.20
N ASP A 457 -5.23 -21.92 -6.65
CA ASP A 457 -6.00 -20.87 -7.31
C ASP A 457 -5.17 -20.22 -8.43
N ALA A 458 -3.85 -20.07 -8.25
CA ALA A 458 -2.96 -19.66 -9.33
C ALA A 458 -2.98 -20.67 -10.48
N ARG A 459 -2.99 -21.97 -10.15
CA ARG A 459 -3.08 -23.05 -11.12
C ARG A 459 -4.40 -23.00 -11.89
N GLY A 460 -5.52 -22.87 -11.17
CA GLY A 460 -6.84 -22.71 -11.79
C GLY A 460 -6.91 -21.49 -12.72
N ALA A 461 -6.32 -20.36 -12.31
CA ALA A 461 -6.26 -19.16 -13.14
C ALA A 461 -5.40 -19.37 -14.40
N ALA A 462 -4.28 -20.07 -14.30
CA ALA A 462 -3.42 -20.41 -15.42
C ALA A 462 -4.10 -21.34 -16.43
N GLU A 463 -4.77 -22.39 -15.93
CA GLU A 463 -5.55 -23.32 -16.76
C GLU A 463 -6.69 -22.59 -17.47
N LEU A 464 -7.41 -21.69 -16.79
CA LEU A 464 -8.43 -20.84 -17.41
C LEU A 464 -7.85 -19.94 -18.52
N CYS A 465 -6.64 -19.42 -18.36
CA CYS A 465 -5.94 -18.64 -19.38
C CYS A 465 -5.33 -19.50 -20.50
N GLY A 466 -5.60 -20.81 -20.53
CA GLY A 466 -5.13 -21.74 -21.56
C GLY A 466 -3.63 -22.02 -21.49
N ILE A 467 -3.04 -22.00 -20.30
CA ILE A 467 -1.64 -22.36 -20.07
C ILE A 467 -1.55 -23.85 -19.77
N ASP A 468 -0.65 -24.56 -20.46
CA ASP A 468 -0.24 -25.90 -20.08
C ASP A 468 0.70 -25.81 -18.86
N VAL A 469 0.11 -25.92 -17.68
CA VAL A 469 0.83 -25.81 -16.41
C VAL A 469 1.90 -26.89 -16.28
N GLU A 470 1.64 -28.11 -16.74
CA GLU A 470 2.62 -29.20 -16.61
C GLU A 470 3.82 -28.99 -17.52
N ALA A 471 3.59 -28.54 -18.76
CA ALA A 471 4.67 -28.16 -19.66
C ALA A 471 5.47 -26.96 -19.12
N LEU A 472 4.80 -25.94 -18.60
CA LEU A 472 5.44 -24.76 -18.00
C LEU A 472 6.35 -25.15 -16.82
N LEU A 473 5.87 -26.01 -15.93
CA LEU A 473 6.65 -26.49 -14.78
C LEU A 473 7.75 -27.47 -15.22
N ALA A 474 7.54 -28.27 -16.26
CA ALA A 474 8.57 -29.13 -16.83
C ALA A 474 9.71 -28.31 -17.46
N GLU A 475 9.38 -27.25 -18.20
CA GLU A 475 10.37 -26.31 -18.74
C GLU A 475 11.17 -25.65 -17.63
N ARG A 476 10.49 -25.17 -16.57
CA ARG A 476 11.14 -24.61 -15.39
C ARG A 476 12.15 -25.60 -14.78
N ARG A 477 11.73 -26.85 -14.56
CA ARG A 477 12.60 -27.92 -14.02
C ARG A 477 13.76 -28.27 -14.95
N ALA A 478 13.57 -28.13 -16.26
CA ALA A 478 14.59 -28.42 -17.28
C ALA A 478 15.57 -27.27 -17.52
N ARG A 479 15.29 -26.05 -17.03
CA ARG A 479 16.24 -24.93 -17.15
C ARG A 479 17.51 -25.27 -16.40
N PRO A 480 18.69 -25.21 -17.06
CA PRO A 480 19.94 -25.50 -16.41
C PRO A 480 20.14 -24.54 -15.25
N THR A 481 20.45 -25.08 -14.08
CA THR A 481 20.74 -24.29 -12.90
C THR A 481 21.94 -23.39 -13.22
N PRO A 482 21.83 -22.05 -13.01
CA PRO A 482 22.98 -21.17 -13.18
C PRO A 482 24.15 -21.69 -12.33
N SER A 483 25.39 -21.48 -12.78
CA SER A 483 26.54 -21.65 -11.90
C SER A 483 26.39 -20.65 -10.76
N LEU A 484 25.92 -21.10 -9.61
CA LEU A 484 25.63 -20.22 -8.48
C LEU A 484 26.89 -19.49 -8.03
N GLU A 485 26.88 -18.18 -8.17
CA GLU A 485 27.82 -17.32 -7.46
C GLU A 485 27.36 -17.18 -6.01
N THR A 486 28.28 -17.30 -5.05
CA THR A 486 28.00 -16.96 -3.66
C THR A 486 27.77 -15.46 -3.56
N SER A 487 26.64 -15.06 -2.96
CA SER A 487 26.32 -13.63 -2.85
C SER A 487 27.38 -12.85 -2.06
N PRO A 488 27.57 -11.55 -2.33
CA PRO A 488 28.44 -10.68 -1.51
C PRO A 488 28.06 -10.70 -0.01
N GLU A 489 26.77 -10.85 0.29
CA GLU A 489 26.24 -11.05 1.64
C GLU A 489 26.78 -12.34 2.28
N LEU A 490 26.64 -13.48 1.60
CA LEU A 490 27.13 -14.78 2.11
C LEU A 490 28.65 -14.79 2.27
N LEU A 491 29.41 -14.13 1.39
CA LEU A 491 30.86 -13.93 1.57
C LEU A 491 31.18 -13.10 2.82
N THR A 492 30.35 -12.11 3.13
CA THR A 492 30.45 -11.31 4.36
C THR A 492 30.17 -12.16 5.59
N VAL A 493 29.15 -13.04 5.54
CA VAL A 493 28.86 -14.02 6.61
C VAL A 493 30.09 -14.88 6.92
N LEU A 494 30.72 -15.44 5.88
CA LEU A 494 31.91 -16.30 6.04
C LEU A 494 33.10 -15.51 6.63
N THR A 495 33.28 -14.26 6.19
CA THR A 495 34.33 -13.37 6.70
C THR A 495 34.13 -13.07 8.19
N LEU A 496 32.89 -12.78 8.59
CA LEU A 496 32.55 -12.48 9.98
C LEU A 496 32.59 -13.73 10.88
N ALA A 497 32.23 -14.90 10.35
CA ALA A 497 32.40 -16.18 11.03
C ALA A 497 33.88 -16.49 11.29
N SER A 498 34.76 -16.20 10.30
CA SER A 498 36.20 -16.34 10.46
C SER A 498 36.78 -15.37 11.50
N ASP A 499 36.30 -14.13 11.55
CA ASP A 499 36.67 -13.19 12.62
C ASP A 499 36.19 -13.65 14.01
N ASP A 500 34.98 -14.19 14.12
CA ASP A 500 34.45 -14.76 15.37
C ASP A 500 35.31 -15.94 15.87
N ALA A 501 35.64 -16.89 14.98
CA ALA A 501 36.50 -18.02 15.31
C ALA A 501 37.89 -17.56 15.81
N ARG A 502 38.50 -16.56 15.16
CA ARG A 502 39.79 -15.98 15.60
C ARG A 502 39.70 -15.35 16.99
N ARG A 503 38.61 -14.64 17.31
CA ARG A 503 38.42 -14.02 18.63
C ARG A 503 38.31 -15.05 19.76
N LEU A 504 37.82 -16.25 19.44
CA LEU A 504 37.75 -17.38 20.35
C LEU A 504 39.05 -18.19 20.42
N GLY A 505 40.08 -17.80 19.66
CA GLY A 505 41.35 -18.54 19.59
C GLY A 505 41.27 -19.84 18.80
N LEU A 506 40.26 -19.99 17.93
CA LEU A 506 40.11 -21.16 17.07
C LEU A 506 40.92 -20.99 15.78
N HIS A 507 41.32 -22.13 15.19
CA HIS A 507 42.08 -22.18 13.93
C HIS A 507 41.24 -22.59 12.71
N VAL A 508 39.99 -22.98 12.93
CA VAL A 508 39.01 -23.35 11.90
C VAL A 508 37.66 -22.71 12.24
N VAL A 509 36.81 -22.51 11.22
CA VAL A 509 35.45 -21.98 11.37
C VAL A 509 34.47 -23.14 11.46
N GLY A 510 33.77 -23.24 12.59
CA GLY A 510 32.70 -24.23 12.77
C GLY A 510 31.30 -23.67 12.53
N VAL A 511 30.30 -24.55 12.59
CA VAL A 511 28.87 -24.21 12.38
C VAL A 511 28.39 -23.14 13.36
N GLU A 512 28.86 -23.15 14.61
CA GLU A 512 28.53 -22.10 15.58
C GLU A 512 29.03 -20.74 15.12
N ASN A 513 30.27 -20.66 14.59
CA ASN A 513 30.81 -19.40 14.08
C ASN A 513 30.02 -18.91 12.85
N LEU A 514 29.49 -19.80 12.01
CA LEU A 514 28.60 -19.43 10.91
C LEU A 514 27.29 -18.79 11.41
N VAL A 515 26.71 -19.32 12.49
CA VAL A 515 25.51 -18.73 13.14
C VAL A 515 25.82 -17.32 13.63
N PHE A 516 26.97 -17.09 14.28
CA PHE A 516 27.39 -15.75 14.71
C PHE A 516 27.76 -14.84 13.53
N GLY A 517 28.36 -15.38 12.46
CA GLY A 517 28.58 -14.64 11.22
C GLY A 517 27.28 -14.11 10.61
N LEU A 518 26.24 -14.94 10.55
CA LEU A 518 24.90 -14.53 10.10
C LEU A 518 24.30 -13.44 10.98
N MET A 519 24.41 -13.58 12.31
CA MET A 519 23.90 -12.58 13.25
C MET A 519 24.66 -11.25 13.17
N ARG A 520 25.95 -11.28 12.78
CA ARG A 520 26.82 -10.09 12.64
C ARG A 520 26.63 -9.34 11.32
N VAL A 521 26.21 -10.00 10.23
CA VAL A 521 25.83 -9.31 8.98
C VAL A 521 24.63 -8.38 9.21
N GLY A 522 23.77 -8.68 10.20
CA GLY A 522 22.54 -7.94 10.43
C GLY A 522 21.45 -8.29 9.42
N GLY A 523 20.29 -7.63 9.51
CA GLY A 523 19.17 -7.85 8.59
C GLY A 523 18.32 -9.10 8.86
N SER A 524 17.84 -9.74 7.78
CA SER A 524 16.79 -10.77 7.82
C SER A 524 17.11 -11.95 8.75
N PRO A 525 18.27 -12.64 8.69
CA PRO A 525 18.51 -13.85 9.48
C PRO A 525 18.33 -13.64 11.00
N MET A 526 18.79 -12.51 11.52
CA MET A 526 18.65 -12.17 12.94
C MET A 526 17.20 -11.81 13.30
N TYR A 527 16.52 -11.06 12.45
CA TYR A 527 15.08 -10.80 12.58
C TYR A 527 14.29 -12.11 12.68
N TRP A 528 14.63 -13.13 11.88
CA TRP A 528 13.94 -14.42 11.88
C TRP A 528 14.17 -15.22 13.15
N ILE A 529 15.44 -15.31 13.59
CA ILE A 529 15.79 -15.95 14.86
C ILE A 529 15.03 -15.27 16.01
N ALA A 530 15.01 -13.94 16.08
CA ALA A 530 14.31 -13.23 17.15
C ALA A 530 12.79 -13.40 17.13
N ARG A 531 12.15 -13.25 15.96
CA ARG A 531 10.69 -13.12 15.88
C ARG A 531 9.95 -14.43 15.65
N ASN A 532 10.61 -15.45 15.12
CA ASN A 532 9.93 -16.63 14.58
C ASN A 532 10.41 -17.95 15.17
N SER A 533 11.39 -17.93 16.07
CA SER A 533 11.82 -19.13 16.80
C SER A 533 11.16 -19.30 18.16
N GLY A 534 10.50 -18.26 18.69
CA GLY A 534 9.89 -18.27 20.02
C GLY A 534 10.85 -17.97 21.18
N VAL A 535 12.08 -17.54 20.91
CA VAL A 535 13.04 -17.16 21.97
C VAL A 535 12.57 -15.96 22.80
N ASP A 536 12.95 -15.93 24.07
CA ASP A 536 13.01 -14.70 24.85
C ASP A 536 14.08 -13.79 24.24
N PHE A 537 13.64 -12.84 23.42
CA PHE A 537 14.54 -11.98 22.67
C PHE A 537 15.45 -11.13 23.56
N GLN A 538 14.98 -10.70 24.73
CA GLN A 538 15.79 -9.87 25.63
C GLN A 538 16.90 -10.71 26.26
N ALA A 539 16.56 -11.88 26.80
CA ALA A 539 17.55 -12.80 27.36
C ALA A 539 18.52 -13.34 26.30
N PHE A 540 18.01 -13.68 25.11
CA PHE A 540 18.81 -14.09 23.96
C PHE A 540 19.81 -12.99 23.60
N ARG A 541 19.33 -11.76 23.44
CA ARG A 541 20.16 -10.59 23.12
C ARG A 541 21.25 -10.41 24.14
N ASP A 542 20.92 -10.28 25.42
CA ASP A 542 21.90 -9.98 26.46
C ASP A 542 23.01 -11.05 26.53
N ALA A 543 22.68 -12.31 26.22
CA ALA A 543 23.64 -13.40 26.23
C ALA A 543 24.58 -13.44 25.02
N VAL A 544 24.15 -12.92 23.86
CA VAL A 544 24.96 -12.94 22.62
C VAL A 544 25.51 -11.56 22.24
N TYR A 545 25.06 -10.51 22.93
CA TYR A 545 25.29 -9.11 22.58
C TYR A 545 26.76 -8.79 22.38
N ASP A 546 27.62 -9.15 23.34
CA ASP A 546 29.04 -8.83 23.27
C ASP A 546 29.69 -9.55 22.08
N ARG A 547 29.38 -10.83 21.87
CA ARG A 547 29.94 -11.62 20.77
C ARG A 547 29.52 -11.10 19.39
N VAL A 548 28.32 -10.54 19.27
CA VAL A 548 27.84 -10.00 17.99
C VAL A 548 28.23 -8.54 17.77
N ARG A 549 28.15 -7.68 18.79
CA ARG A 549 28.43 -6.22 18.68
C ARG A 549 29.91 -5.88 18.55
N LEU A 550 30.80 -6.79 18.90
CA LEU A 550 32.26 -6.61 18.91
C LEU A 550 32.91 -6.20 17.55
N GLY A 551 32.15 -5.93 16.49
CA GLY A 551 32.67 -5.60 15.16
C GLY A 551 31.98 -4.43 14.46
N GLN A 552 32.16 -3.19 14.95
CA GLN A 552 32.46 -2.08 14.03
C GLN A 552 33.97 -1.94 13.79
N GLU A 553 34.81 -2.65 14.55
CA GLU A 553 36.23 -2.85 14.25
C GLU A 553 36.44 -4.31 13.83
N TYR A 554 36.23 -4.58 12.54
CA TYR A 554 36.77 -5.78 11.89
C TYR A 554 38.30 -5.81 12.13
N ARG A 555 38.82 -6.94 12.63
CA ARG A 555 40.27 -7.13 12.71
C ARG A 555 40.71 -7.86 11.46
N GLU A 556 41.34 -7.12 10.55
CA GLU A 556 41.94 -7.68 9.34
C GLU A 556 42.90 -8.81 9.70
N GLY A 557 42.73 -9.97 9.06
CA GLY A 557 43.47 -11.19 9.36
C GLY A 557 43.20 -12.28 8.32
N ALA A 558 44.08 -13.27 8.27
CA ALA A 558 43.95 -14.38 7.32
C ALA A 558 42.61 -15.11 7.51
N SER A 559 41.95 -15.42 6.38
CA SER A 559 40.73 -16.22 6.38
C SER A 559 41.05 -17.62 6.90
N LEU A 560 40.29 -18.07 7.89
CA LEU A 560 40.40 -19.42 8.43
C LEU A 560 39.60 -20.40 7.55
N GLU A 561 40.09 -21.64 7.45
CA GLU A 561 39.38 -22.70 6.76
C GLU A 561 38.11 -23.12 7.50
N LEU A 562 37.07 -23.51 6.75
CA LEU A 562 35.86 -24.12 7.32
C LEU A 562 36.16 -25.56 7.75
N ASP A 563 35.64 -25.98 8.91
CA ASP A 563 35.62 -27.40 9.25
C ASP A 563 34.66 -28.18 8.33
N VAL A 564 34.67 -29.51 8.47
CA VAL A 564 33.89 -30.40 7.59
C VAL A 564 32.38 -30.14 7.65
N ASP A 565 31.85 -29.83 8.83
CA ASP A 565 30.41 -29.62 9.05
C ASP A 565 29.98 -28.23 8.57
N ALA A 566 30.81 -27.21 8.82
CA ALA A 566 30.63 -25.85 8.31
C ALA A 566 30.71 -25.80 6.79
N ARG A 567 31.68 -26.53 6.18
CA ARG A 567 31.77 -26.69 4.73
C ARG A 567 30.51 -27.36 4.18
N SER A 568 30.09 -28.48 4.78
CA SER A 568 28.88 -29.19 4.36
C SER A 568 27.63 -28.31 4.46
N ALA A 569 27.52 -27.45 5.47
CA ALA A 569 26.39 -26.54 5.63
C ALA A 569 26.35 -25.47 4.52
N VAL A 570 27.51 -24.91 4.14
CA VAL A 570 27.61 -23.94 3.05
C VAL A 570 27.31 -24.59 1.70
N ASP A 571 27.87 -25.78 1.45
CA ASP A 571 27.64 -26.50 0.19
C ASP A 571 26.17 -26.92 0.05
N ALA A 572 25.55 -27.37 1.16
CA ALA A 572 24.12 -27.66 1.20
C ALA A 572 23.25 -26.40 1.04
N ALA A 573 23.70 -25.23 1.52
CA ALA A 573 22.99 -23.97 1.30
C ALA A 573 23.04 -23.55 -0.18
N VAL A 574 24.18 -23.73 -0.84
CA VAL A 574 24.33 -23.50 -2.30
C VAL A 574 23.47 -24.49 -3.07
N ALA A 575 23.52 -25.78 -2.73
CA ALA A 575 22.67 -26.79 -3.36
C ALA A 575 21.18 -26.51 -3.15
N PHE A 576 20.79 -26.02 -1.97
CA PHE A 576 19.41 -25.66 -1.67
C PHE A 576 18.94 -24.44 -2.47
N ALA A 577 19.80 -23.43 -2.69
CA ALA A 577 19.51 -22.33 -3.62
C ALA A 577 19.40 -22.84 -5.07
N ALA A 578 20.25 -23.80 -5.45
CA ALA A 578 20.27 -24.45 -6.76
C ALA A 578 18.98 -25.21 -7.09
N GLU A 579 18.49 -26.02 -6.14
CA GLU A 579 17.23 -26.75 -6.25
C GLU A 579 16.03 -25.82 -6.44
N ARG A 580 16.14 -24.58 -5.96
CA ARG A 580 15.10 -23.56 -6.03
C ARG A 580 15.20 -22.69 -7.28
N HIS A 581 16.29 -22.83 -8.04
CA HIS A 581 16.67 -21.99 -9.18
C HIS A 581 16.89 -20.51 -8.80
N ASP A 582 17.35 -20.25 -7.57
CA ASP A 582 17.74 -18.91 -7.16
C ASP A 582 19.08 -18.54 -7.84
N GLU A 583 19.25 -17.29 -8.28
CA GLU A 583 20.45 -16.85 -9.02
C GLU A 583 21.71 -16.81 -8.12
N THR A 584 21.51 -16.62 -6.81
CA THR A 584 22.58 -16.46 -5.82
C THR A 584 22.25 -17.13 -4.49
N ALA A 585 23.25 -17.75 -3.87
CA ALA A 585 23.12 -18.29 -2.52
C ALA A 585 23.30 -17.19 -1.47
N HIS A 586 22.24 -16.96 -0.67
CA HIS A 586 22.19 -15.96 0.42
C HIS A 586 22.25 -16.56 1.83
N GLY A 587 22.40 -15.70 2.84
CA GLY A 587 22.46 -16.10 4.25
C GLY A 587 21.21 -16.84 4.75
N MET A 588 20.03 -16.58 4.18
CA MET A 588 18.78 -17.26 4.53
C MET A 588 18.78 -18.77 4.15
N HIS A 589 19.44 -19.14 3.05
CA HIS A 589 19.61 -20.55 2.68
C HIS A 589 20.49 -21.28 3.71
N LEU A 590 21.56 -20.62 4.16
CA LEU A 590 22.45 -21.14 5.18
C LEU A 590 21.73 -21.29 6.53
N LEU A 591 20.91 -20.30 6.92
CA LEU A 591 20.07 -20.38 8.12
C LEU A 591 19.11 -21.57 8.07
N ALA A 592 18.41 -21.78 6.93
CA ALA A 592 17.46 -22.87 6.77
C ALA A 592 18.13 -24.26 6.80
N VAL A 593 19.31 -24.40 6.20
CA VAL A 593 20.10 -25.65 6.29
C VAL A 593 20.56 -25.91 7.72
N MET A 594 21.12 -24.90 8.40
CA MET A 594 21.58 -25.06 9.78
C MET A 594 20.43 -25.34 10.76
N ASN A 595 19.24 -24.78 10.53
CA ASN A 595 18.05 -25.05 11.34
C ASN A 595 17.60 -26.52 11.25
N ARG A 596 17.64 -27.11 10.04
CA ARG A 596 17.31 -28.53 9.81
C ARG A 596 18.33 -29.51 10.40
N SER A 597 19.58 -29.06 10.54
CA SER A 597 20.70 -29.89 10.99
C SER A 597 20.69 -30.16 12.51
N GLY A 598 19.87 -29.44 13.30
CA GLY A 598 19.69 -29.71 14.73
C GLY A 598 20.90 -29.41 15.64
N GLY A 599 21.91 -28.68 15.15
CA GLY A 599 23.19 -28.45 15.83
C GLY A 599 23.25 -27.18 16.69
N ALA A 600 24.34 -26.40 16.53
CA ALA A 600 24.62 -25.21 17.35
C ALA A 600 23.46 -24.20 17.43
N LEU A 601 22.75 -23.99 16.30
CA LEU A 601 21.56 -23.13 16.27
C LEU A 601 20.44 -23.69 17.14
N ALA A 602 20.15 -24.99 17.09
CA ALA A 602 19.09 -25.61 17.89
C ALA A 602 19.36 -25.46 19.39
N HIS A 603 20.59 -25.73 19.82
CA HIS A 603 21.02 -25.53 21.20
C HIS A 603 20.88 -24.08 21.64
N LEU A 604 21.26 -23.13 20.78
CA LEU A 604 21.13 -21.71 21.06
C LEU A 604 19.65 -21.32 21.22
N LEU A 605 18.76 -21.75 20.31
CA LEU A 605 17.33 -21.45 20.40
C LEU A 605 16.68 -22.04 21.67
N THR A 606 16.92 -23.33 21.94
CA THR A 606 16.33 -24.02 23.10
C THR A 606 16.76 -23.40 24.42
N ARG A 607 18.01 -22.92 24.52
CA ARG A 607 18.51 -22.23 25.72
C ARG A 607 17.69 -21.00 26.12
N PHE A 608 17.07 -20.33 25.14
CA PHE A 608 16.26 -19.14 25.36
C PHE A 608 14.76 -19.37 25.11
N GLY A 609 14.30 -20.63 25.19
CA GLY A 609 12.88 -20.98 25.09
C GLY A 609 12.33 -21.08 23.66
N GLY A 610 13.18 -20.97 22.64
CA GLY A 610 12.79 -21.14 21.25
C GLY A 610 12.92 -22.58 20.74
N SER A 611 12.45 -22.82 19.51
CA SER A 611 12.53 -24.12 18.84
C SER A 611 12.89 -23.99 17.36
N THR A 612 13.60 -24.99 16.85
CA THR A 612 13.90 -25.12 15.42
C THR A 612 12.64 -25.40 14.60
N THR A 613 11.64 -26.09 15.17
CA THR A 613 10.36 -26.38 14.50
C THR A 613 9.59 -25.11 14.17
N GLN A 614 9.44 -24.20 15.14
CA GLN A 614 8.72 -22.94 14.93
C GLN A 614 9.46 -22.04 13.93
N LEU A 615 10.79 -22.02 14.02
CA LEU A 615 11.62 -21.31 13.04
C LEU A 615 11.48 -21.96 11.64
N GLN A 616 11.42 -23.29 11.56
CA GLN A 616 11.30 -24.05 10.31
C GLN A 616 9.98 -23.76 9.59
N GLU A 617 8.85 -23.85 10.30
CA GLU A 617 7.52 -23.55 9.73
C GLU A 617 7.50 -22.15 9.10
N THR A 618 8.18 -21.20 9.72
CA THR A 618 8.20 -19.81 9.23
C THR A 618 9.24 -19.57 8.13
N LEU A 619 10.40 -20.22 8.20
CA LEU A 619 11.42 -20.18 7.14
C LEU A 619 10.92 -20.85 5.86
N GLU A 620 10.16 -21.93 5.97
CA GLU A 620 9.52 -22.60 4.83
C GLU A 620 8.52 -21.65 4.17
N ASN A 621 7.64 -21.02 4.94
CA ASN A 621 6.72 -20.01 4.42
C ASN A 621 7.46 -18.83 3.77
N MET A 622 8.58 -18.35 4.33
CA MET A 622 9.23 -17.14 3.83
C MET A 622 10.22 -17.35 2.68
N LEU A 623 11.00 -18.43 2.66
CA LEU A 623 11.75 -18.80 1.46
C LEU A 623 10.78 -19.13 0.30
N GLN A 624 9.48 -19.26 0.55
CA GLN A 624 8.44 -19.24 -0.48
C GLN A 624 7.97 -17.80 -0.88
N TYR A 625 8.20 -16.77 -0.04
CA TYR A 625 7.85 -15.34 -0.22
C TYR A 625 9.00 -14.38 -0.63
N ASP A 626 10.28 -14.72 -0.46
CA ASP A 626 11.44 -13.82 -0.73
C ASP A 626 11.61 -13.43 -2.22
N ASN A 627 10.71 -13.86 -3.12
CA ASN A 627 10.56 -13.36 -4.49
C ASN A 627 9.47 -12.27 -4.63
N ALA A 628 9.18 -11.52 -3.56
CA ALA A 628 8.10 -10.53 -3.50
C ALA A 628 8.49 -9.15 -2.93
N VAL A 629 9.77 -8.75 -3.01
CA VAL A 629 10.20 -7.34 -2.86
C VAL A 629 10.87 -6.87 -4.13
#